data_AF-A0A4U9CZ99-F1
#
_entry.id   AF-A0A4U9CZ99-F1
#
_cell.length_a   1.000
_cell.length_b   1.000
_cell.length_c   1.000
_cell.angle_alpha   90.00
_cell.angle_beta   90.00
_cell.angle_gamma   90.00
#
_symmetry.space_group_name_H-M   'P 1'
#
loop_
_entity.id
_entity.type
_entity.pdbx_description
1 polymer ?
#
loop_
_entity_poly.entity_id
_entity_poly.type
_entity_poly.pdbx_seq_one_letter_code
_entity_poly.pdbx_strand_id
1 'polypeptide(L)'
;MQAFDRAGKPIAAVCHGPQLLAAAGVLKGRTCSAYPACAPEVRLSGGHYADIGIDQAHVDGNLVTAPAWPAHPQWLAKFAEVLQQQ
;
A
#
# COMPACT_ATOMS: atom_id res chain seq x y z
N MET A 1 8.81 9.05 4.74
CA MET A 1 8.49 7.97 3.79
C MET A 1 9.73 7.35 3.16
N GLN A 2 10.47 8.09 2.33
CA GLN A 2 11.62 7.54 1.59
C GLN A 2 12.68 6.84 2.47
N ALA A 3 12.94 7.35 3.68
CA ALA A 3 13.88 6.70 4.61
C ALA A 3 13.38 5.35 5.15
N PHE A 4 12.06 5.19 5.35
CA PHE A 4 11.47 3.91 5.77
C PHE A 4 11.54 2.89 4.64
N ASP A 5 11.22 3.32 3.42
CA ASP A 5 11.25 2.47 2.23
C ASP A 5 12.68 2.00 1.90
N ARG A 6 13.67 2.92 1.89
CA ARG A 6 15.10 2.56 1.70
C ARG A 6 15.63 1.61 2.76
N ALA A 7 15.10 1.66 3.97
CA ALA A 7 15.50 0.78 5.06
C ALA A 7 14.76 -0.58 5.03
N GLY A 8 13.90 -0.83 4.03
CA GLY A 8 13.10 -2.06 3.94
C GLY A 8 12.11 -2.24 5.10
N LYS A 9 11.76 -1.15 5.81
CA LYS A 9 10.85 -1.22 6.96
C LYS A 9 9.41 -1.47 6.50
N PRO A 10 8.56 -2.13 7.30
CA PRO A 10 7.18 -2.39 6.93
C PRO A 10 6.43 -1.07 6.79
N ILE A 11 5.65 -0.94 5.72
CA ILE A 11 4.83 0.22 5.41
C ILE A 11 3.40 -0.26 5.24
N ALA A 12 2.47 0.35 5.99
CA ALA A 12 1.04 0.11 5.82
C ALA A 12 0.33 1.40 5.40
N ALA A 13 -0.49 1.36 4.36
CA ALA A 13 -1.30 2.50 3.92
C ALA A 13 -2.69 2.06 3.48
N VAL A 14 -3.73 2.84 3.81
CA VAL A 14 -5.12 2.51 3.51
C VAL A 14 -5.85 3.73 2.95
N CYS A 15 -6.86 3.49 2.11
CA CYS A 15 -7.73 4.54 1.57
C CYS A 15 -6.93 5.57 0.76
N HIS A 16 -6.79 6.80 1.25
CA HIS A 16 -6.02 7.87 0.59
C HIS A 16 -4.53 7.88 0.96
N GLY A 17 -4.11 7.08 1.95
CA GLY A 17 -2.72 7.00 2.40
C GLY A 17 -1.70 6.78 1.27
N PRO A 18 -1.98 5.95 0.24
CA PRO A 18 -1.11 5.77 -0.93
C PRO A 18 -0.78 7.06 -1.72
N GLN A 19 -1.56 8.14 -1.62
CA GLN A 19 -1.21 9.42 -2.25
C GLN A 19 0.13 9.98 -1.72
N LEU A 20 0.41 9.79 -0.42
CA LEU A 20 1.71 10.16 0.17
C LEU A 20 2.85 9.29 -0.38
N LEU A 21 2.58 8.01 -0.63
CA LEU A 21 3.53 7.07 -1.20
C LEU A 21 3.85 7.44 -2.66
N ALA A 22 2.82 7.76 -3.43
CA ALA A 22 2.93 8.23 -4.81
C ALA A 22 3.79 9.51 -4.87
N ALA A 23 3.47 10.52 -4.04
CA ALA A 23 4.23 11.76 -3.97
C ALA A 23 5.69 11.56 -3.51
N ALA A 24 5.95 10.57 -2.66
CA ALA A 24 7.29 10.23 -2.20
C ALA A 24 8.13 9.45 -3.23
N GLY A 25 7.52 8.99 -4.33
CA GLY A 25 8.15 8.19 -5.38
C GLY A 25 8.38 6.72 -5.02
N VAL A 26 7.78 6.23 -3.93
CA VAL A 26 8.03 4.87 -3.42
C VAL A 26 7.18 3.79 -4.10
N LEU A 27 6.25 4.16 -4.98
CA LEU A 27 5.37 3.23 -5.70
C LEU A 27 5.91 2.78 -7.06
N LYS A 28 7.02 3.34 -7.54
CA LYS A 28 7.55 3.05 -8.88
C LYS A 28 7.86 1.55 -9.03
N GLY A 29 7.20 0.90 -9.99
CA GLY A 29 7.37 -0.53 -10.26
C GLY A 29 6.65 -1.47 -9.29
N ARG A 30 5.96 -0.93 -8.27
CA ARG A 30 5.27 -1.72 -7.24
C ARG A 30 3.78 -1.83 -7.49
N THR A 31 3.15 -2.82 -6.90
CA THR A 31 1.71 -3.00 -6.89
C THR A 31 1.12 -2.47 -5.58
N CYS A 32 0.13 -1.59 -5.68
CA CYS A 32 -0.43 -0.87 -4.53
C CYS A 32 -1.95 -0.72 -4.68
N SER A 33 -2.69 -1.09 -3.63
CA SER A 33 -4.12 -0.79 -3.50
C SER A 33 -4.30 0.59 -2.86
N ALA A 34 -5.37 1.28 -3.24
CA ALA A 34 -5.78 2.55 -2.67
C ALA A 34 -7.30 2.68 -2.77
N TYR A 35 -7.89 3.72 -2.18
CA TYR A 35 -9.28 4.06 -2.47
C TYR A 35 -9.44 4.24 -3.99
N PRO A 36 -10.53 3.77 -4.63
CA PRO A 36 -10.63 3.76 -6.09
C PRO A 36 -10.40 5.12 -6.76
N ALA A 37 -10.80 6.22 -6.10
CA ALA A 37 -10.57 7.57 -6.63
C ALA A 37 -9.08 7.96 -6.66
N CYS A 38 -8.22 7.29 -5.89
CA CYS A 38 -6.76 7.50 -5.84
C CYS A 38 -5.99 6.61 -6.84
N ALA A 39 -6.67 5.78 -7.62
CA ALA A 39 -6.03 4.91 -8.61
C ALA A 39 -5.21 5.68 -9.67
N PRO A 40 -5.62 6.89 -10.13
CA PRO A 40 -4.80 7.70 -11.04
C PRO A 40 -3.43 8.04 -10.46
N GLU A 41 -3.33 8.43 -9.18
CA GLU A 41 -2.07 8.80 -8.53
C GLU A 41 -1.11 7.63 -8.41
N VAL A 42 -1.63 6.43 -8.11
CA VAL A 42 -0.84 5.19 -8.12
C VAL A 42 -0.23 4.98 -9.51
N ARG A 43 -1.04 5.04 -10.57
CA ARG A 43 -0.57 4.84 -11.95
C ARG A 43 0.41 5.92 -12.41
N LEU A 44 0.10 7.20 -12.16
CA LEU A 44 0.92 8.34 -12.55
C LEU A 44 2.30 8.35 -11.84
N SER A 45 2.39 7.77 -10.65
CA SER A 45 3.67 7.57 -9.95
C SER A 45 4.52 6.41 -10.47
N GLY A 46 4.03 5.69 -11.49
CA GLY A 46 4.69 4.52 -12.07
C GLY A 46 4.44 3.21 -11.30
N GLY A 47 3.42 3.19 -10.43
CA GLY A 47 2.96 1.98 -9.75
C GLY A 47 1.82 1.28 -10.51
N HIS A 48 1.58 0.02 -10.17
CA HIS A 48 0.46 -0.78 -10.64
C HIS A 48 -0.67 -0.72 -9.61
N TYR A 49 -1.84 -0.23 -10.02
CA TYR A 49 -3.00 -0.19 -9.14
C TYR A 49 -3.56 -1.60 -8.93
N ALA A 50 -3.63 -2.05 -7.68
CA ALA A 50 -4.22 -3.33 -7.31
C ALA A 50 -5.75 -3.19 -7.23
N ASP A 51 -6.45 -3.69 -8.24
CA ASP A 51 -7.91 -3.75 -8.27
C ASP A 51 -8.40 -4.97 -7.45
N ILE A 52 -8.62 -4.74 -6.16
CA ILE A 52 -9.04 -5.73 -5.18
C ILE A 52 -10.35 -5.29 -4.50
N GLY A 53 -11.07 -6.24 -3.91
CA GLY A 53 -12.31 -5.96 -3.16
C GLY A 53 -12.13 -4.92 -2.05
N ILE A 54 -13.19 -4.17 -1.74
CA ILE A 54 -13.16 -3.05 -0.77
C ILE A 54 -12.78 -3.50 0.66
N ASP A 55 -12.92 -4.80 0.94
CA ASP A 55 -12.62 -5.50 2.18
C ASP A 55 -11.31 -6.30 2.13
N GLN A 56 -10.55 -6.19 1.04
CA GLN A 56 -9.28 -6.89 0.82
C GLN A 56 -8.05 -5.98 1.01
N ALA A 57 -6.88 -6.60 1.15
CA ALA A 57 -5.58 -5.97 1.26
C ALA A 57 -4.55 -6.67 0.36
N HIS A 58 -3.63 -5.91 -0.20
CA HIS A 58 -2.52 -6.37 -1.05
C HIS A 58 -1.18 -6.22 -0.34
N VAL A 59 -0.26 -7.15 -0.57
CA VAL A 59 1.12 -7.11 -0.06
C VAL A 59 2.08 -7.18 -1.24
N ASP A 60 2.99 -6.21 -1.31
CA ASP A 60 4.11 -6.19 -2.23
C ASP A 60 5.40 -5.93 -1.43
N GLY A 61 6.15 -7.00 -1.12
CA GLY A 61 7.31 -6.95 -0.26
C GLY A 61 6.97 -6.39 1.12
N ASN A 62 7.61 -5.27 1.50
CA ASN A 62 7.37 -4.57 2.77
C ASN A 62 6.14 -3.62 2.77
N LEU A 63 5.38 -3.52 1.67
CA LEU A 63 4.22 -2.63 1.55
C LEU A 63 2.90 -3.40 1.66
N VAL A 64 2.07 -3.02 2.63
CA VAL A 64 0.74 -3.57 2.87
C VAL A 64 -0.32 -2.49 2.63
N THR A 65 -1.17 -2.67 1.63
CA THR A 65 -2.12 -1.64 1.20
C THR A 65 -3.55 -2.14 1.09
N ALA A 66 -4.52 -1.27 1.32
CA ALA A 66 -5.94 -1.60 1.26
C ALA A 66 -6.80 -0.41 0.80
N PRO A 67 -7.97 -0.67 0.18
CA PRO A 67 -8.77 0.38 -0.45
C PRO A 67 -9.63 1.16 0.53
N ALA A 68 -10.12 0.57 1.64
CA ALA A 68 -10.94 1.27 2.63
C ALA A 68 -11.00 0.54 3.99
N TRP A 69 -11.73 1.12 4.93
CA TRP A 69 -11.92 0.60 6.29
C TRP A 69 -12.56 -0.80 6.39
N PRO A 70 -13.39 -1.31 5.45
CA PRO A 70 -13.85 -2.70 5.52
C PRO A 70 -12.71 -3.71 5.49
N ALA A 71 -11.55 -3.33 4.93
CA ALA A 71 -10.37 -4.18 4.85
C ALA A 71 -9.54 -4.20 6.13
N HIS A 72 -9.87 -3.44 7.19
CA HIS A 72 -9.08 -3.38 8.41
C HIS A 72 -8.69 -4.76 8.98
N PRO A 73 -9.58 -5.77 9.05
CA PRO A 73 -9.20 -7.08 9.56
C PRO A 73 -8.06 -7.72 8.74
N GLN A 74 -8.20 -7.74 7.41
CA GLN A 74 -7.19 -8.36 6.55
C GLN A 74 -5.92 -7.51 6.44
N TRP A 75 -6.06 -6.19 6.37
CA TRP A 75 -4.95 -5.23 6.30
C TRP A 75 -4.06 -5.30 7.54
N LEU A 76 -4.65 -5.31 8.75
CA LEU A 76 -3.91 -5.44 10.00
C LEU A 76 -3.27 -6.83 10.15
N ALA A 77 -3.98 -7.90 9.77
CA ALA A 77 -3.43 -9.25 9.81
C ALA A 77 -2.19 -9.39 8.91
N LYS A 78 -2.27 -8.95 7.65
CA LYS A 78 -1.14 -8.96 6.71
C LYS A 78 0.00 -8.05 7.17
N PHE A 79 -0.31 -6.90 7.76
CA PHE A 79 0.74 -6.03 8.31
C PHE A 79 1.46 -6.65 9.50
N ALA A 80 0.73 -7.36 10.39
CA ALA A 80 1.34 -8.10 11.48
C ALA A 80 2.26 -9.23 10.98
N GLU A 81 1.88 -9.95 9.92
CA GLU A 81 2.75 -10.95 9.27
C GLU A 81 4.04 -10.32 8.76
N VAL A 82 3.97 -9.17 8.07
CA VAL A 82 5.16 -8.47 7.56
C VAL A 82 6.05 -7.94 8.71
N LEU A 83 5.46 -7.51 9.83
CA LEU A 83 6.21 -7.10 11.03
C LEU A 83 6.98 -8.26 11.67
N GLN A 84 6.44 -9.48 11.62
CA GLN A 84 7.06 -10.67 12.20
C GLN A 84 8.20 -11.25 11.36
N GLN A 85 8.32 -10.85 10.09
CA GLN A 85 9.36 -11.31 9.17
C GLN A 85 10.65 -10.47 9.24
N GLN A 86 10.73 -9.52 10.19
CA GLN A 86 11.89 -8.62 10.40
C GLN A 86 12.81 -9.07 11.53
#